data_AF-A0A3N5G1Q6-F1
#
_entry.id   AF-A0A3N5G1Q6-F1
#
_cell.length_a   1.000
_cell.length_b   1.000
_cell.length_c   1.000
_cell.angle_alpha   90.00
_cell.angle_beta   90.00
_cell.angle_gamma   90.00
#
_symmetry.space_group_name_H-M   'P 1'
#
loop_
_entity.id
_entity.type
_entity.pdbx_description
1 polymer ?
#
loop_
_entity_poly.entity_id
_entity_poly.type
_entity_poly.pdbx_seq_one_letter_code
_entity_poly.pdbx_strand_id
1 'polypeptide(L)'
;MLDVNAYDRHVAARLLDFFGSGTSWQRRLWAVGVAMGLKEVLEGCEAAQSGVLSAGALRNLCHELEVLAGNDPGVGDRRERNLLQTSLRSLSNMDRPQAGGVDCLVIEQVLSRVEARYLGRWENALRDEASRPTPERAARRIATHLLDAGFSETYLHRWWTYRISYESGIRSLADLVGDAQDLVNQPPSVFEILVAFSSVPGTGSNMPSNWRSPSAVSDWLSENGYDPRNLRQAGGFLLRIEARDVHAAVEHVSEIVERLAARSNLGTRSRLQPIREVWVRGGKETHALKRISRGVEVRALARENQLYSESATNNIDDALELLGSLNEGPPGPAVASGWAAVEALLLGPGDAKERGVAGDRLATLVACSYPRAELTALAYAHSKKGKNALVKALKSASSNRDRSALIAQEVLDHQPLCLDSESDRAAETRMRALLSEPRRALSDVEQYACKTLRRLYRQRNLVLHWGRTNAVCLRAALRTAAPLVGAGVDRIAHAWFTGDTSPLELAARAKLRLELLGTSGGVSPLELLES
;
A
#
# COMPACT_ATOMS: atom_id res chain seq x y z
N MET A 1 -27.06 -8.17 0.55
CA MET A 1 -26.67 -8.23 -0.86
C MET A 1 -26.71 -6.82 -1.39
N LEU A 2 -25.65 -6.41 -2.10
CA LEU A 2 -25.54 -5.06 -2.64
C LEU A 2 -26.61 -4.80 -3.72
N ASP A 3 -27.19 -3.60 -3.71
CA ASP A 3 -28.06 -3.12 -4.77
C ASP A 3 -27.30 -3.03 -6.10
N VAL A 4 -27.86 -3.64 -7.14
CA VAL A 4 -27.09 -4.23 -8.25
C VAL A 4 -26.91 -3.24 -9.40
N ASN A 5 -26.73 -1.95 -9.09
CA ASN A 5 -26.43 -0.94 -10.09
C ASN A 5 -24.93 -1.00 -10.51
N ALA A 6 -24.60 -0.51 -11.71
CA ALA A 6 -23.24 -0.63 -12.25
C ALA A 6 -22.19 0.19 -11.46
N TYR A 7 -22.59 1.32 -10.89
CA TYR A 7 -21.71 2.17 -10.08
C TYR A 7 -21.30 1.45 -8.79
N ASP A 8 -22.27 0.91 -8.07
CA ASP A 8 -22.08 0.23 -6.78
C ASP A 8 -21.21 -1.02 -6.96
N ARG A 9 -21.46 -1.83 -8.01
CA ARG A 9 -20.61 -2.98 -8.36
C ARG A 9 -19.16 -2.57 -8.63
N HIS A 10 -18.94 -1.47 -9.36
CA HIS A 10 -17.59 -0.97 -9.63
C HIS A 10 -16.89 -0.56 -8.32
N VAL A 11 -17.54 0.24 -7.47
CA VAL A 11 -16.95 0.66 -6.19
C VAL A 11 -16.62 -0.55 -5.32
N ALA A 12 -17.57 -1.48 -5.17
CA ALA A 12 -17.41 -2.69 -4.39
C ALA A 12 -16.22 -3.55 -4.87
N ALA A 13 -16.09 -3.75 -6.19
CA ALA A 13 -14.98 -4.49 -6.77
C ALA A 13 -13.62 -3.83 -6.44
N ARG A 14 -13.55 -2.50 -6.54
CA ARG A 14 -12.32 -1.76 -6.23
C ARG A 14 -11.99 -1.74 -4.75
N LEU A 15 -13.00 -1.68 -3.87
CA LEU A 15 -12.79 -1.84 -2.42
C LEU A 15 -12.17 -3.22 -2.12
N LEU A 16 -12.71 -4.29 -2.69
CA LEU A 16 -12.15 -5.63 -2.52
C LEU A 16 -10.73 -5.75 -3.09
N ASP A 17 -10.45 -5.16 -4.24
CA ASP A 17 -9.07 -5.09 -4.76
C ASP A 17 -8.13 -4.38 -3.78
N PHE A 18 -8.56 -3.27 -3.17
CA PHE A 18 -7.76 -2.48 -2.23
C PHE A 18 -7.52 -3.16 -0.88
N PHE A 19 -8.44 -4.02 -0.45
CA PHE A 19 -8.28 -4.83 0.78
C PHE A 19 -7.67 -6.21 0.51
N GLY A 20 -7.47 -6.57 -0.76
CA GLY A 20 -6.87 -7.85 -1.14
C GLY A 20 -5.36 -7.85 -0.97
N SER A 21 -4.85 -8.57 0.03
CA SER A 21 -3.40 -8.73 0.26
C SER A 21 -2.67 -9.45 -0.89
N GLY A 22 -3.39 -10.19 -1.73
CA GLY A 22 -2.90 -10.84 -2.95
C GLY A 22 -3.12 -10.05 -4.24
N THR A 23 -3.72 -8.87 -4.18
CA THR A 23 -3.98 -8.04 -5.37
C THR A 23 -2.67 -7.64 -6.04
N SER A 24 -2.60 -7.71 -7.37
CA SER A 24 -1.40 -7.29 -8.11
C SER A 24 -1.17 -5.79 -7.99
N TRP A 25 0.09 -5.35 -8.04
CA TRP A 25 0.47 -3.97 -7.74
C TRP A 25 -0.35 -2.93 -8.53
N GLN A 26 -0.62 -3.16 -9.82
CA GLN A 26 -1.38 -2.27 -10.72
C GLN A 26 -2.83 -2.01 -10.27
N ARG A 27 -3.39 -2.89 -9.43
CA ARG A 27 -4.74 -2.76 -8.88
C ARG A 27 -4.79 -2.35 -7.41
N ARG A 28 -3.64 -2.34 -6.72
CA ARG A 28 -3.52 -1.98 -5.29
C ARG A 28 -3.77 -0.49 -5.03
N LEU A 29 -3.95 -0.16 -3.75
CA LEU A 29 -4.12 1.20 -3.26
C LEU A 29 -2.77 1.87 -3.01
N TRP A 30 -2.45 2.92 -3.77
CA TRP A 30 -1.21 3.70 -3.65
C TRP A 30 -1.43 5.08 -3.03
N ALA A 31 -2.26 5.13 -1.99
CA ALA A 31 -2.57 6.40 -1.35
C ALA A 31 -2.86 6.20 0.13
N VAL A 32 -2.72 7.30 0.85
CA VAL A 32 -3.26 7.49 2.20
C VAL A 32 -4.44 8.44 2.10
N GLY A 33 -5.30 8.39 3.10
CA GLY A 33 -6.50 9.20 3.23
C GLY A 33 -6.15 10.60 3.71
N VAL A 34 -7.12 11.51 3.60
CA VAL A 34 -6.93 12.91 4.04
C VAL A 34 -6.55 12.97 5.52
N ALA A 35 -7.22 12.23 6.40
CA ALA A 35 -6.93 12.24 7.83
C ALA A 35 -5.48 11.84 8.15
N MET A 36 -4.98 10.74 7.56
CA MET A 36 -3.59 10.33 7.72
C MET A 36 -2.60 11.33 7.13
N GLY A 37 -2.95 11.93 5.99
CA GLY A 37 -2.17 13.02 5.42
C GLY A 37 -2.06 14.22 6.35
N LEU A 38 -3.17 14.65 6.98
CA LEU A 38 -3.15 15.78 7.91
C LEU A 38 -2.29 15.48 9.14
N LYS A 39 -2.34 14.24 9.66
CA LYS A 39 -1.41 13.79 10.71
C LYS A 39 0.05 13.86 10.24
N GLU A 40 0.33 13.46 9.01
CA GLU A 40 1.67 13.57 8.40
C GLU A 40 2.12 15.04 8.28
N VAL A 41 1.21 15.98 7.96
CA VAL A 41 1.53 17.42 7.94
C VAL A 41 1.91 17.92 9.32
N LEU A 42 1.14 17.58 10.36
CA LEU A 42 1.41 18.01 11.73
C LEU A 42 2.76 17.48 12.24
N GLU A 43 3.05 16.19 12.04
CA GLU A 43 4.37 15.60 12.34
C GLU A 43 5.47 16.21 11.45
N GLY A 44 5.14 16.54 10.21
CA GLY A 44 6.03 17.21 9.26
C GLY A 44 6.43 18.62 9.71
N CYS A 45 5.52 19.37 10.34
CA CYS A 45 5.82 20.68 10.93
C CYS A 45 6.82 20.56 12.09
N GLU A 46 6.62 19.59 12.99
CA GLU A 46 7.58 19.30 14.07
C GLU A 46 8.97 18.94 13.51
N ALA A 47 9.00 18.08 12.49
CA ALA A 47 10.23 17.63 11.87
C ALA A 47 10.95 18.77 11.11
N ALA A 48 10.20 19.64 10.43
CA ALA A 48 10.76 20.81 9.75
C ALA A 48 11.33 21.82 10.75
N GLN A 49 10.63 22.08 11.86
CA GLN A 49 11.13 22.92 12.94
C GLN A 49 12.41 22.35 13.57
N SER A 50 12.54 21.02 13.63
CA SER A 50 13.72 20.32 14.15
C SER A 50 14.87 20.19 13.13
N GLY A 51 14.71 20.71 11.91
CA GLY A 51 15.72 20.60 10.85
C GLY A 51 15.86 19.19 10.22
N VAL A 52 14.95 18.27 10.55
CA VAL A 52 14.94 16.88 10.04
C VAL A 52 14.37 16.83 8.62
N LEU A 53 13.29 17.60 8.37
CA LEU A 53 12.69 17.74 7.04
C LEU A 53 13.00 19.12 6.46
N SER A 54 13.20 19.18 5.15
CA SER A 54 13.33 20.45 4.45
C SER A 54 11.97 21.14 4.29
N ALA A 55 11.97 22.47 4.23
CA ALA A 55 10.77 23.25 3.94
C ALA A 55 10.11 22.83 2.61
N GLY A 56 10.92 22.48 1.59
CA GLY A 56 10.42 21.97 0.31
C GLY A 56 9.67 20.64 0.43
N ALA A 57 10.13 19.71 1.29
CA ALA A 57 9.45 18.44 1.49
C ALA A 57 8.06 18.61 2.14
N LEU A 58 7.95 19.54 3.11
CA LEU A 58 6.68 19.88 3.77
C LEU A 58 5.75 20.67 2.84
N ARG A 59 6.29 21.62 2.07
CA ARG A 59 5.54 22.37 1.03
C ARG A 59 4.88 21.44 0.03
N ASN A 60 5.62 20.44 -0.47
CA ASN A 60 5.08 19.43 -1.37
C ASN A 60 3.93 18.64 -0.72
N LEU A 61 4.11 18.19 0.53
CA LEU A 61 3.06 17.47 1.27
C LEU A 61 1.79 18.33 1.46
N CYS A 62 1.94 19.59 1.87
CA CYS A 62 0.82 20.50 2.07
C CYS A 62 0.07 20.77 0.75
N HIS A 63 0.78 21.01 -0.36
CA HIS A 63 0.18 21.19 -1.67
C HIS A 63 -0.57 19.94 -2.15
N GLU A 64 0.01 18.75 -1.94
CA GLU A 64 -0.64 17.48 -2.27
C GLU A 64 -1.98 17.32 -1.55
N LEU A 65 -2.03 17.65 -0.25
CA LEU A 65 -3.26 17.57 0.54
C LEU A 65 -4.25 18.70 0.26
N GLU A 66 -3.78 19.89 -0.10
CA GLU A 66 -4.65 20.99 -0.50
C GLU A 66 -5.53 20.56 -1.69
N VAL A 67 -4.92 19.95 -2.71
CA VAL A 67 -5.63 19.41 -3.87
C VAL A 67 -6.54 18.24 -3.48
N LEU A 68 -6.03 17.35 -2.61
CA LEU A 68 -6.76 16.17 -2.15
C LEU A 68 -8.06 16.54 -1.43
N ALA A 69 -7.97 17.48 -0.50
CA ALA A 69 -9.04 17.86 0.41
C ALA A 69 -10.12 18.69 -0.29
N GLY A 70 -9.77 19.50 -1.30
CA GLY A 70 -10.73 20.38 -1.98
C GLY A 70 -11.90 19.67 -2.65
N ASN A 71 -11.67 18.45 -3.13
CA ASN A 71 -12.64 17.64 -3.88
C ASN A 71 -13.15 16.41 -3.10
N ASP A 72 -12.86 16.34 -1.81
CA ASP A 72 -13.24 15.19 -0.97
C ASP A 72 -14.45 15.54 -0.09
N PRO A 73 -15.63 14.96 -0.35
CA PRO A 73 -16.83 15.22 0.46
C PRO A 73 -16.64 14.81 1.92
N GLY A 74 -15.76 13.84 2.22
CA GLY A 74 -15.46 13.39 3.58
C GLY A 74 -14.84 14.49 4.45
N VAL A 75 -14.17 15.49 3.85
CA VAL A 75 -13.52 16.59 4.57
C VAL A 75 -14.51 17.55 5.21
N GLY A 76 -15.69 17.70 4.60
CA GLY A 76 -16.72 18.62 5.09
C GLY A 76 -17.40 19.40 3.99
N ASP A 77 -18.18 20.40 4.38
CA ASP A 77 -18.82 21.30 3.44
C ASP A 77 -17.81 22.21 2.71
N ARG A 78 -18.29 23.05 1.79
CA ARG A 78 -17.42 23.96 1.03
C ARG A 78 -16.63 24.92 1.93
N ARG A 79 -17.18 25.36 3.06
CA ARG A 79 -16.50 26.28 3.98
C ARG A 79 -15.39 25.57 4.75
N GLU A 80 -15.66 24.37 5.25
CA GLU A 80 -14.67 23.53 5.93
C GLU A 80 -13.50 23.18 4.99
N ARG A 81 -13.80 22.80 3.74
CA ARG A 81 -12.76 22.51 2.74
C ARG A 81 -11.92 23.74 2.41
N ASN A 82 -12.54 24.91 2.20
CA ASN A 82 -11.84 26.15 1.91
C ASN A 82 -10.94 26.59 3.09
N LEU A 83 -11.42 26.45 4.33
CA LEU A 83 -10.62 26.74 5.52
C LEU A 83 -9.37 25.86 5.56
N LEU A 84 -9.55 24.54 5.41
CA LEU A 84 -8.43 23.60 5.40
C LEU A 84 -7.42 23.89 4.29
N GLN A 85 -7.89 24.15 3.07
CA GLN A 85 -7.02 24.50 1.94
C GLN A 85 -6.25 25.80 2.20
N THR A 86 -6.88 26.79 2.84
CA THR A 86 -6.24 28.06 3.18
C THR A 86 -5.10 27.86 4.18
N SER A 87 -5.32 27.07 5.24
CA SER A 87 -4.28 26.76 6.22
C SER A 87 -3.15 25.92 5.63
N LEU A 88 -3.45 24.93 4.78
CA LEU A 88 -2.42 24.14 4.08
C LEU A 88 -1.58 25.02 3.13
N ARG A 89 -2.21 25.95 2.42
CA ARG A 89 -1.52 26.90 1.54
C ARG A 89 -0.67 27.89 2.32
N SER A 90 -1.18 28.38 3.45
CA SER A 90 -0.43 29.24 4.38
C SER A 90 0.86 28.54 4.83
N LEU A 91 0.77 27.30 5.34
CA LEU A 91 1.93 26.51 5.73
C LEU A 91 2.90 26.24 4.58
N SER A 92 2.38 25.94 3.37
CA SER A 92 3.20 25.73 2.17
C SER A 92 4.10 26.93 1.84
N ASN A 93 3.59 28.14 2.07
CA ASN A 93 4.29 29.38 1.74
C ASN A 93 5.28 29.85 2.80
N MET A 94 5.31 29.20 3.97
CA MET A 94 6.26 29.53 5.03
C MET A 94 7.62 28.88 4.76
N ASP A 95 8.70 29.63 4.96
CA ASP A 95 10.06 29.07 4.92
C ASP A 95 10.38 28.25 6.18
N ARG A 96 9.73 28.59 7.31
CA ARG A 96 9.89 27.93 8.61
C ARG A 96 8.52 27.77 9.29
N PRO A 97 7.69 26.81 8.86
CA PRO A 97 6.45 26.50 9.55
C PRO A 97 6.75 26.04 10.98
N GLN A 98 6.00 26.58 11.95
CA GLN A 98 6.16 26.26 13.37
C GLN A 98 5.11 25.25 13.82
N ALA A 99 5.53 24.18 14.49
CA ALA A 99 4.60 23.31 15.19
C ALA A 99 3.86 24.12 16.26
N GLY A 100 2.55 23.87 16.42
CA GLY A 100 1.70 24.64 17.34
C GLY A 100 1.33 26.06 16.87
N GLY A 101 1.73 26.48 15.65
CA GLY A 101 1.24 27.70 15.03
C GLY A 101 -0.27 27.67 14.76
N VAL A 102 -0.89 28.83 14.53
CA VAL A 102 -2.34 28.96 14.34
C VAL A 102 -2.86 28.04 13.23
N ASP A 103 -2.20 27.99 12.07
CA ASP A 103 -2.61 27.11 10.96
C ASP A 103 -2.51 25.62 11.31
N CYS A 104 -1.50 25.21 12.09
CA CYS A 104 -1.38 23.84 12.59
C CYS A 104 -2.53 23.49 13.54
N LEU A 105 -2.89 24.40 14.45
CA LEU A 105 -4.02 24.22 15.38
C LEU A 105 -5.36 24.16 14.63
N VAL A 106 -5.53 24.96 13.57
CA VAL A 106 -6.71 24.88 12.69
C VAL A 106 -6.78 23.52 12.01
N ILE A 107 -5.67 23.03 11.46
CA ILE A 107 -5.60 21.69 10.84
C ILE A 107 -5.95 20.59 11.85
N GLU A 108 -5.44 20.67 13.08
CA GLU A 108 -5.75 19.71 14.15
C GLU A 108 -7.25 19.69 14.50
N GLN A 109 -7.88 20.86 14.64
CA GLN A 109 -9.32 20.95 14.89
C GLN A 109 -10.16 20.41 13.72
N VAL A 110 -9.76 20.70 12.48
CA VAL A 110 -10.42 20.16 11.29
C VAL A 110 -10.25 18.64 11.24
N LEU A 111 -9.06 18.12 11.51
CA LEU A 111 -8.76 16.69 11.54
C LEU A 111 -9.71 15.94 12.49
N SER A 112 -9.91 16.43 13.73
CA SER A 112 -10.85 15.79 14.67
C SER A 112 -12.28 15.70 14.12
N ARG A 113 -12.75 16.74 13.40
CA ARG A 113 -14.08 16.75 12.76
C ARG A 113 -14.15 15.79 11.57
N VAL A 114 -13.08 15.71 10.79
CA VAL A 114 -12.94 14.78 9.67
C VAL A 114 -13.03 13.36 10.19
N GLU A 115 -12.23 12.98 11.19
CA GLU A 115 -12.21 11.61 11.73
C GLU A 115 -13.57 11.16 12.29
N ALA A 116 -14.33 12.06 12.92
CA ALA A 116 -15.63 11.73 13.50
C ALA A 116 -16.75 11.48 12.49
N ARG A 117 -16.66 12.00 11.25
CA ARG A 117 -17.78 12.03 10.29
C ARG A 117 -17.42 11.71 8.85
N TYR A 118 -16.20 11.26 8.58
CA TYR A 118 -15.68 11.13 7.22
C TYR A 118 -16.55 10.24 6.34
N LEU A 119 -16.85 9.02 6.78
CA LEU A 119 -17.63 8.06 6.02
C LEU A 119 -19.13 8.42 6.00
N GLY A 120 -19.67 9.01 7.07
CA GLY A 120 -21.05 9.52 7.06
C GLY A 120 -21.26 10.65 6.04
N ARG A 121 -20.24 11.48 5.78
CA ARG A 121 -20.28 12.47 4.68
C ARG A 121 -20.18 11.81 3.31
N TRP A 122 -19.39 10.74 3.18
CA TRP A 122 -19.33 9.94 1.96
C TRP A 122 -20.66 9.22 1.67
N GLU A 123 -21.31 8.65 2.68
CA GLU A 123 -22.66 8.09 2.57
C GLU A 123 -23.61 9.10 1.93
N ASN A 124 -23.69 10.32 2.49
CA ASN A 124 -24.55 11.37 1.94
C ASN A 124 -24.20 11.72 0.50
N ALA A 125 -22.91 11.84 0.17
CA ALA A 125 -22.45 12.13 -1.19
C ALA A 125 -22.74 11.00 -2.19
N LEU A 126 -22.85 9.76 -1.73
CA LEU A 126 -23.19 8.61 -2.57
C LEU A 126 -24.69 8.52 -2.87
N ARG A 127 -25.55 9.06 -1.99
CA ARG A 127 -27.01 9.12 -2.21
C ARG A 127 -27.41 10.18 -3.25
N ASP A 128 -26.61 11.22 -3.45
CA ASP A 128 -26.85 12.23 -4.47
C ASP A 128 -26.31 11.77 -5.84
N GLU A 129 -27.16 11.11 -6.63
CA GLU A 129 -26.77 10.61 -7.95
C GLU A 129 -26.29 11.69 -8.93
N ALA A 130 -26.75 12.94 -8.78
CA ALA A 130 -26.40 14.03 -9.68
C ALA A 130 -24.98 14.57 -9.43
N SER A 131 -24.48 14.46 -8.19
CA SER A 131 -23.18 14.99 -7.79
C SER A 131 -22.19 13.96 -7.27
N ARG A 132 -22.58 12.67 -7.23
CA ARG A 132 -21.72 11.60 -6.69
C ARG A 132 -20.36 11.53 -7.42
N PRO A 133 -19.25 11.39 -6.67
CA PRO A 133 -17.92 11.22 -7.25
C PRO A 133 -17.80 9.97 -8.13
N THR A 134 -16.77 9.89 -8.98
CA THR A 134 -16.53 8.70 -9.81
C THR A 134 -16.29 7.44 -8.95
N PRO A 135 -16.62 6.23 -9.45
CA PRO A 135 -16.43 4.99 -8.69
C PRO A 135 -15.01 4.79 -8.15
N GLU A 136 -13.99 5.05 -8.97
CA GLU A 136 -12.59 4.95 -8.54
C GLU A 136 -12.24 5.92 -7.42
N ARG A 137 -12.77 7.16 -7.47
CA ARG A 137 -12.52 8.15 -6.42
C ARG A 137 -13.20 7.73 -5.12
N ALA A 138 -14.45 7.29 -5.18
CA ALA A 138 -15.19 6.82 -4.00
C ALA A 138 -14.48 5.62 -3.35
N ALA A 139 -14.16 4.58 -4.14
CA ALA A 139 -13.50 3.38 -3.64
C ALA A 139 -12.15 3.70 -2.97
N ARG A 140 -11.31 4.53 -3.61
CA ARG A 140 -10.00 4.90 -3.05
C ARG A 140 -10.16 5.62 -1.72
N ARG A 141 -11.08 6.58 -1.62
CA ARG A 141 -11.27 7.42 -0.43
C ARG A 141 -11.77 6.62 0.76
N ILE A 142 -12.81 5.82 0.54
CA ILE A 142 -13.37 4.92 1.53
C ILE A 142 -12.30 3.91 2.00
N ALA A 143 -11.61 3.26 1.07
CA ALA A 143 -10.56 2.28 1.41
C ALA A 143 -9.40 2.90 2.19
N THR A 144 -8.90 4.07 1.74
CA THR A 144 -7.81 4.75 2.46
C THR A 144 -8.20 5.09 3.88
N HIS A 145 -9.42 5.60 4.11
CA HIS A 145 -9.86 5.98 5.45
C HIS A 145 -9.98 4.77 6.38
N LEU A 146 -10.55 3.66 5.90
CA LEU A 146 -10.69 2.44 6.70
C LEU A 146 -9.31 1.84 7.07
N LEU A 147 -8.39 1.74 6.12
CA LEU A 147 -7.04 1.23 6.39
C LEU A 147 -6.27 2.16 7.35
N ASP A 148 -6.39 3.47 7.15
CA ASP A 148 -5.70 4.45 7.98
C ASP A 148 -6.32 4.62 9.38
N ALA A 149 -7.58 4.20 9.56
CA ALA A 149 -8.23 4.09 10.88
C ALA A 149 -7.73 2.89 11.71
N GLY A 150 -6.89 2.03 11.13
CA GLY A 150 -6.19 0.93 11.81
C GLY A 150 -6.80 -0.46 11.60
N PHE A 151 -7.74 -0.61 10.65
CA PHE A 151 -8.24 -1.93 10.28
C PHE A 151 -7.26 -2.66 9.35
N SER A 152 -7.16 -3.98 9.52
CA SER A 152 -6.35 -4.83 8.64
C SER A 152 -7.02 -5.04 7.28
N GLU A 153 -6.20 -5.24 6.24
CA GLU A 153 -6.66 -5.60 4.90
C GLU A 153 -7.52 -6.87 4.93
N THR A 154 -7.10 -7.90 5.67
CA THR A 154 -7.82 -9.18 5.77
C THR A 154 -9.21 -9.02 6.38
N TYR A 155 -9.32 -8.24 7.47
CA TYR A 155 -10.61 -7.99 8.10
C TYR A 155 -11.54 -7.23 7.17
N LEU A 156 -11.08 -6.12 6.58
CA LEU A 156 -11.90 -5.31 5.67
C LEU A 156 -12.34 -6.11 4.45
N HIS A 157 -11.45 -6.89 3.85
CA HIS A 157 -11.80 -7.74 2.71
C HIS A 157 -12.93 -8.71 3.07
N ARG A 158 -12.83 -9.40 4.22
CA ARG A 158 -13.86 -10.33 4.71
C ARG A 158 -15.17 -9.61 5.03
N TRP A 159 -15.09 -8.49 5.73
CA TRP A 159 -16.25 -7.67 6.12
C TRP A 159 -17.03 -7.20 4.90
N TRP A 160 -16.35 -6.61 3.91
CA TRP A 160 -16.98 -6.15 2.67
C TRP A 160 -17.52 -7.33 1.85
N THR A 161 -16.75 -8.43 1.72
CA THR A 161 -17.20 -9.63 1.00
C THR A 161 -18.52 -10.17 1.58
N TYR A 162 -18.63 -10.24 2.91
CA TYR A 162 -19.84 -10.68 3.59
C TYR A 162 -21.03 -9.76 3.28
N ARG A 163 -20.87 -8.45 3.50
CA ARG A 163 -21.93 -7.44 3.29
C ARG A 163 -22.42 -7.40 1.84
N ILE A 164 -21.51 -7.50 0.88
CA ILE A 164 -21.82 -7.44 -0.55
C ILE A 164 -22.53 -8.72 -1.01
N SER A 165 -22.00 -9.89 -0.65
CA SER A 165 -22.35 -11.16 -1.30
C SER A 165 -23.23 -12.10 -0.48
N TYR A 166 -23.22 -12.00 0.84
CA TYR A 166 -23.81 -13.01 1.73
C TYR A 166 -24.87 -12.48 2.68
N GLU A 167 -24.81 -11.20 3.06
CA GLU A 167 -25.82 -10.60 3.93
C GLU A 167 -27.21 -10.63 3.29
N SER A 168 -28.25 -10.98 4.06
CA SER A 168 -29.64 -11.00 3.57
C SER A 168 -30.18 -9.59 3.34
N GLY A 169 -31.06 -9.43 2.34
CA GLY A 169 -31.67 -8.15 1.99
C GLY A 169 -30.88 -7.35 0.96
N ILE A 170 -31.52 -6.33 0.38
CA ILE A 170 -30.91 -5.43 -0.59
C ILE A 170 -30.45 -4.17 0.17
N ARG A 171 -29.18 -3.80 0.04
CA ARG A 171 -28.58 -2.60 0.67
C ARG A 171 -27.87 -1.79 -0.41
N SER A 172 -28.02 -0.46 -0.39
CA SER A 172 -27.24 0.41 -1.26
C SER A 172 -25.78 0.48 -0.79
N LEU A 173 -24.86 0.86 -1.67
CA LEU A 173 -23.48 1.15 -1.28
C LEU A 173 -23.43 2.23 -0.17
N ALA A 174 -24.29 3.25 -0.25
CA ALA A 174 -24.36 4.30 0.76
C ALA A 174 -24.67 3.72 2.15
N ASP A 175 -25.62 2.79 2.25
CA ASP A 175 -25.94 2.13 3.52
C ASP A 175 -24.76 1.33 4.08
N LEU A 176 -23.99 0.65 3.22
CA LEU A 176 -22.79 -0.08 3.65
C LEU A 176 -21.67 0.86 4.11
N VAL A 177 -21.56 2.05 3.50
CA VAL A 177 -20.62 3.08 3.95
C VAL A 177 -21.06 3.69 5.29
N GLY A 178 -22.37 3.80 5.53
CA GLY A 178 -22.93 4.13 6.84
C GLY A 178 -22.55 3.09 7.91
N ASP A 179 -22.76 1.80 7.63
CA ASP A 179 -22.34 0.71 8.52
C ASP A 179 -20.81 0.76 8.80
N ALA A 180 -20.01 1.16 7.80
CA ALA A 180 -18.57 1.35 7.94
C ALA A 180 -18.19 2.58 8.79
N GLN A 181 -18.99 3.65 8.78
CA GLN A 181 -18.84 4.80 9.68
C GLN A 181 -19.07 4.37 11.14
N ASP A 182 -20.11 3.59 11.39
CA ASP A 182 -20.41 3.06 12.72
C ASP A 182 -19.28 2.15 13.21
N LEU A 183 -18.74 1.32 12.33
CA LEU A 183 -17.58 0.48 12.59
C LEU A 183 -16.34 1.32 13.00
N VAL A 184 -16.05 2.43 12.30
CA VAL A 184 -14.93 3.34 12.63
C VAL A 184 -15.14 4.06 13.97
N ASN A 185 -16.39 4.39 14.31
CA ASN A 185 -16.76 5.09 15.54
C ASN A 185 -16.66 4.21 16.79
N GLN A 186 -16.68 2.88 16.65
CA GLN A 186 -16.44 1.97 17.77
C GLN A 186 -14.98 2.07 18.22
N PRO A 187 -14.68 2.22 19.53
CA PRO A 187 -13.31 2.27 20.00
C PRO A 187 -12.55 0.96 19.67
N PRO A 188 -11.22 1.01 19.51
CA PRO A 188 -10.41 -0.20 19.41
C PRO A 188 -10.68 -1.17 20.56
N SER A 189 -10.61 -2.47 20.27
CA SER A 189 -10.75 -3.53 21.27
C SER A 189 -9.39 -3.96 21.80
N VAL A 190 -9.36 -4.41 23.07
CA VAL A 190 -8.17 -5.00 23.67
C VAL A 190 -8.21 -6.51 23.47
N PHE A 191 -7.28 -7.03 22.68
CA PHE A 191 -7.10 -8.46 22.43
C PHE A 191 -6.04 -9.02 23.38
N GLU A 192 -6.36 -10.14 24.03
CA GLU A 192 -5.36 -10.92 24.76
C GLU A 192 -4.85 -12.05 23.88
N ILE A 193 -3.57 -12.03 23.54
CA ILE A 193 -2.94 -12.91 22.56
C ILE A 193 -1.76 -13.62 23.20
N LEU A 194 -1.77 -14.95 23.15
CA LEU A 194 -0.67 -15.79 23.57
C LEU A 194 0.27 -16.07 22.40
N VAL A 195 1.57 -15.84 22.64
CA VAL A 195 2.66 -16.25 21.74
C VAL A 195 3.52 -17.26 22.48
N ALA A 196 3.61 -18.48 21.95
CA ALA A 196 4.47 -19.51 22.49
C ALA A 196 5.84 -19.55 21.78
N PHE A 197 6.86 -20.03 22.49
CA PHE A 197 8.22 -20.16 21.97
C PHE A 197 8.71 -21.59 22.14
N SER A 198 9.41 -22.12 21.13
CA SER A 198 10.07 -23.42 21.23
C SER A 198 11.41 -23.34 21.96
N SER A 199 12.05 -22.17 21.95
CA SER A 199 13.33 -21.89 22.61
C SER A 199 13.40 -20.45 23.09
N VAL A 200 13.94 -20.23 24.30
CA VAL A 200 14.04 -18.94 24.97
C VAL A 200 15.41 -18.84 25.64
N PRO A 201 16.17 -17.75 25.46
CA PRO A 201 17.43 -17.54 26.18
C PRO A 201 17.21 -17.28 27.67
N GLY A 202 18.14 -17.75 28.52
CA GLY A 202 18.30 -17.26 29.89
C GLY A 202 17.09 -17.47 30.80
N THR A 203 16.62 -18.70 30.95
CA THR A 203 15.43 -19.08 31.75
C THR A 203 15.61 -18.92 33.28
N GLY A 204 16.33 -17.88 33.74
CA GLY A 204 16.64 -17.60 35.15
C GLY A 204 16.03 -16.30 35.68
N SER A 205 15.26 -16.44 36.76
CA SER A 205 14.82 -15.47 37.81
C SER A 205 14.19 -14.12 37.46
N ASN A 206 14.29 -13.55 36.26
CA ASN A 206 13.76 -12.21 35.95
C ASN A 206 12.94 -12.16 34.65
N MET A 207 12.03 -13.12 34.46
CA MET A 207 11.05 -13.01 33.37
C MET A 207 10.01 -11.93 33.70
N PRO A 208 9.53 -11.16 32.70
CA PRO A 208 8.55 -10.10 32.93
C PRO A 208 7.19 -10.70 33.35
N SER A 209 6.34 -9.88 33.97
CA SER A 209 5.05 -10.31 34.54
C SER A 209 4.06 -10.92 33.54
N ASN A 210 4.22 -10.60 32.26
CA ASN A 210 3.42 -11.13 31.16
C ASN A 210 3.99 -12.44 30.55
N TRP A 211 5.09 -12.96 31.11
CA TRP A 211 5.60 -14.28 30.79
C TRP A 211 4.74 -15.38 31.41
N ARG A 212 4.69 -16.52 30.74
CA ARG A 212 4.01 -17.75 31.18
C ARG A 212 5.00 -18.91 31.06
N SER A 213 5.07 -19.71 32.12
CA SER A 213 5.82 -20.98 32.11
C SER A 213 5.23 -21.95 31.09
N PRO A 214 5.95 -23.01 30.69
CA PRO A 214 5.41 -24.04 29.80
C PRO A 214 4.06 -24.61 30.26
N SER A 215 3.90 -24.87 31.56
CA SER A 215 2.64 -25.35 32.14
C SER A 215 1.53 -24.30 32.05
N ALA A 216 1.81 -23.05 32.44
CA ALA A 216 0.84 -21.97 32.37
C ALA A 216 0.39 -21.64 30.93
N VAL A 217 1.25 -21.91 29.93
CA VAL A 217 0.86 -21.86 28.51
C VAL A 217 -0.16 -22.96 28.20
N SER A 218 0.11 -24.22 28.56
CA SER A 218 -0.83 -25.33 28.33
C SER A 218 -2.16 -25.14 29.04
N ASP A 219 -2.12 -24.63 30.29
CA ASP A 219 -3.30 -24.34 31.09
C ASP A 219 -4.14 -23.25 30.41
N TRP A 220 -3.51 -22.12 30.02
CA TRP A 220 -4.21 -21.04 29.32
C TRP A 220 -4.81 -21.51 27.99
N LEU A 221 -4.10 -22.34 27.22
CA LEU A 221 -4.63 -22.88 25.96
C LEU A 221 -5.88 -23.73 26.20
N SER A 222 -5.83 -24.62 27.20
CA SER A 222 -6.94 -25.49 27.56
C SER A 222 -8.15 -24.70 28.05
N GLU A 223 -7.94 -23.70 28.92
CA GLU A 223 -8.96 -22.79 29.44
C GLU A 223 -9.67 -22.00 28.32
N ASN A 224 -8.96 -21.75 27.20
CA ASN A 224 -9.47 -21.00 26.07
C ASN A 224 -9.92 -21.90 24.90
N GLY A 225 -10.07 -23.20 25.12
CA GLY A 225 -10.61 -24.14 24.14
C GLY A 225 -9.66 -24.56 23.01
N TYR A 226 -8.36 -24.34 23.18
CA TYR A 226 -7.32 -24.83 22.27
C TYR A 226 -6.71 -26.14 22.77
N ASP A 227 -6.29 -27.02 21.86
CA ASP A 227 -5.63 -28.29 22.21
C ASP A 227 -4.11 -28.11 22.37
N PRO A 228 -3.56 -28.25 23.60
CA PRO A 228 -2.12 -28.09 23.83
C PRO A 228 -1.30 -29.35 23.53
N ARG A 229 -1.92 -30.53 23.28
CA ARG A 229 -1.24 -31.84 23.34
C ARG A 229 -0.07 -32.00 22.38
N ASN A 230 -0.10 -31.31 21.24
CA ASN A 230 0.94 -31.39 20.22
C ASN A 230 1.88 -30.16 20.22
N LEU A 231 1.72 -29.25 21.19
CA LEU A 231 2.55 -28.06 21.30
C LEU A 231 3.81 -28.38 22.10
N ARG A 232 4.99 -28.13 21.50
CA ARG A 232 6.26 -28.21 22.20
C ARG A 232 6.79 -26.80 22.47
N GLN A 233 6.52 -26.29 23.68
CA GLN A 233 6.90 -24.94 24.09
C GLN A 233 7.87 -24.92 25.29
N ALA A 234 8.73 -23.90 25.30
CA ALA A 234 9.59 -23.49 26.41
C ALA A 234 8.98 -22.35 27.24
N GLY A 235 7.72 -21.97 26.96
CA GLY A 235 6.97 -20.89 27.61
C GLY A 235 6.37 -19.93 26.58
N GLY A 236 5.80 -18.82 27.05
CA GLY A 236 5.09 -17.88 26.19
C GLY A 236 4.89 -16.50 26.78
N PHE A 237 4.64 -15.52 25.91
CA PHE A 237 4.18 -14.19 26.31
C PHE A 237 2.68 -14.07 26.13
N LEU A 238 1.99 -13.61 27.17
CA LEU A 238 0.59 -13.21 27.10
C LEU A 238 0.51 -11.70 26.89
N LEU A 239 0.23 -11.28 25.67
CA LEU A 239 0.24 -9.89 25.25
C LEU A 239 -1.18 -9.31 25.24
N ARG A 240 -1.31 -8.04 25.65
CA ARG A 240 -2.56 -7.27 25.54
C ARG A 240 -2.35 -6.21 24.48
N ILE A 241 -3.11 -6.29 23.38
CA ILE A 241 -2.94 -5.45 22.20
C ILE A 241 -4.23 -4.72 21.91
N GLU A 242 -4.15 -3.40 21.84
CA GLU A 242 -5.24 -2.57 21.35
C GLU A 242 -5.20 -2.54 19.81
N ALA A 243 -6.30 -2.91 19.17
CA ALA A 243 -6.44 -2.90 17.71
C ALA A 243 -7.91 -2.78 17.30
N ARG A 244 -8.14 -2.44 16.02
CA ARG A 244 -9.50 -2.38 15.45
C ARG A 244 -10.10 -3.75 15.18
N ASP A 245 -9.25 -4.73 14.90
CA ASP A 245 -9.66 -6.11 14.63
C ASP A 245 -8.55 -7.10 15.02
N VAL A 246 -8.92 -8.38 15.06
CA VAL A 246 -8.02 -9.46 15.49
C VAL A 246 -6.81 -9.63 14.58
N HIS A 247 -6.94 -9.40 13.27
CA HIS A 247 -5.83 -9.55 12.34
C HIS A 247 -4.81 -8.40 12.52
N ALA A 248 -5.29 -7.17 12.69
CA ALA A 248 -4.43 -6.04 13.06
C ALA A 248 -3.72 -6.26 14.41
N ALA A 249 -4.41 -6.87 15.38
CA ALA A 249 -3.78 -7.24 16.66
C ALA A 249 -2.65 -8.28 16.47
N VAL A 250 -2.88 -9.31 15.65
CA VAL A 250 -1.87 -10.33 15.32
C VAL A 250 -0.67 -9.72 14.58
N GLU A 251 -0.90 -8.78 13.67
CA GLU A 251 0.16 -8.02 12.99
C GLU A 251 1.04 -7.25 13.98
N HIS A 252 0.43 -6.56 14.94
CA HIS A 252 1.16 -5.88 16.02
C HIS A 252 1.97 -6.88 16.88
N VAL A 253 1.41 -8.06 17.17
CA VAL A 253 2.13 -9.12 17.89
C VAL A 253 3.36 -9.59 17.11
N SER A 254 3.25 -9.80 15.80
CA SER A 254 4.39 -10.15 14.95
C SER A 254 5.52 -9.13 15.07
N GLU A 255 5.22 -7.83 15.02
CA GLU A 255 6.23 -6.77 15.18
C GLU A 255 6.88 -6.77 16.59
N ILE A 256 6.10 -7.04 17.65
CA ILE A 256 6.63 -7.14 19.02
C ILE A 256 7.60 -8.33 19.13
N VAL A 257 7.20 -9.49 18.61
CA VAL A 257 8.03 -10.70 18.65
C VAL A 257 9.34 -10.50 17.89
N GLU A 258 9.31 -9.81 16.75
CA GLU A 258 10.53 -9.48 16.01
C GLU A 258 11.47 -8.59 16.79
N ARG A 259 10.94 -7.57 17.49
CA ARG A 259 11.75 -6.70 18.34
C ARG A 259 12.39 -7.49 19.49
N LEU A 260 11.65 -8.41 20.09
CA LEU A 260 12.17 -9.31 21.13
C LEU A 260 13.26 -10.24 20.58
N ALA A 261 13.04 -10.82 19.40
CA ALA A 261 14.02 -11.69 18.74
C ALA A 261 15.30 -10.93 18.37
N ALA A 262 15.18 -9.70 17.85
CA ALA A 262 16.32 -8.83 17.57
C ALA A 262 17.14 -8.52 18.84
N ARG A 263 16.47 -8.17 19.94
CA ARG A 263 17.13 -7.94 21.24
C ARG A 263 17.82 -9.20 21.76
N SER A 264 17.17 -10.36 21.66
CA SER A 264 17.73 -11.65 22.06
C SER A 264 18.99 -11.98 21.24
N ASN A 265 18.96 -11.78 19.93
CA ASN A 265 20.11 -12.08 19.06
C ASN A 265 21.31 -11.16 19.33
N LEU A 266 21.07 -9.92 19.77
CA LEU A 266 22.13 -8.98 20.13
C LEU A 266 22.66 -9.21 21.56
N GLY A 267 21.79 -9.59 22.49
CA GLY A 267 22.13 -9.71 23.91
C GLY A 267 22.58 -11.10 24.35
N THR A 268 22.35 -12.14 23.56
CA THR A 268 22.61 -13.53 23.96
C THR A 268 23.12 -14.38 22.79
N ARG A 269 23.85 -15.47 23.09
CA ARG A 269 24.28 -16.46 22.08
C ARG A 269 23.15 -17.42 21.67
N SER A 270 22.08 -17.49 22.46
CA SER A 270 20.91 -18.34 22.20
C SER A 270 19.85 -17.54 21.44
N ARG A 271 19.01 -18.24 20.67
CA ARG A 271 17.93 -17.58 19.89
C ARG A 271 16.59 -17.73 20.59
N LEU A 272 15.83 -16.63 20.63
CA LEU A 272 14.39 -16.66 20.86
C LEU A 272 13.70 -17.20 19.60
N GLN A 273 13.06 -18.37 19.71
CA GLN A 273 12.40 -19.03 18.58
C GLN A 273 10.89 -19.07 18.82
N PRO A 274 10.10 -18.20 18.18
CA PRO A 274 8.66 -18.23 18.30
C PRO A 274 8.07 -19.42 17.54
N ILE A 275 6.99 -19.98 18.08
CA ILE A 275 6.13 -20.89 17.33
C ILE A 275 5.35 -20.07 16.30
N ARG A 276 5.12 -20.64 15.11
CA ARG A 276 4.52 -19.93 13.96
C ARG A 276 3.02 -19.70 14.07
N GLU A 277 2.47 -19.86 15.26
CA GLU A 277 1.05 -19.73 15.56
C GLU A 277 0.88 -18.86 16.81
N VAL A 278 -0.21 -18.09 16.84
CA VAL A 278 -0.67 -17.35 18.00
C VAL A 278 -2.11 -17.68 18.30
N TRP A 279 -2.47 -17.56 19.57
CA TRP A 279 -3.79 -17.91 20.09
C TRP A 279 -4.42 -16.67 20.70
N VAL A 280 -5.67 -16.39 20.33
CA VAL A 280 -6.40 -15.22 20.80
C VAL A 280 -7.46 -15.69 21.80
N ARG A 281 -7.56 -15.04 22.96
CA ARG A 281 -8.59 -15.33 23.97
C ARG A 281 -9.98 -15.22 23.32
N GLY A 282 -10.81 -16.25 23.52
CA GLY A 282 -12.15 -16.33 22.93
C GLY A 282 -12.19 -16.58 21.41
N GLY A 283 -11.03 -16.73 20.75
CA GLY A 283 -10.93 -17.17 19.36
C GLY A 283 -11.28 -18.66 19.22
N LYS A 284 -11.68 -19.05 18.01
CA LYS A 284 -11.97 -20.46 17.66
C LYS A 284 -10.86 -21.12 16.84
N GLU A 285 -9.97 -20.31 16.27
CA GLU A 285 -8.92 -20.74 15.34
C GLU A 285 -7.60 -20.09 15.75
N THR A 286 -6.49 -20.74 15.40
CA THR A 286 -5.16 -20.17 15.55
C THR A 286 -4.86 -19.22 14.40
N HIS A 287 -3.99 -18.25 14.66
CA HIS A 287 -3.53 -17.31 13.64
C HIS A 287 -2.06 -17.53 13.36
N ALA A 288 -1.66 -17.47 12.09
CA ALA A 288 -0.26 -17.63 11.74
C ALA A 288 0.57 -16.41 12.19
N LEU A 289 1.64 -16.63 12.95
CA LEU A 289 2.66 -15.64 13.26
C LEU A 289 3.56 -15.48 12.03
N LYS A 290 3.05 -14.84 10.99
CA LYS A 290 3.75 -14.61 9.74
C LYS A 290 4.04 -13.14 9.54
N ARG A 291 5.16 -12.88 8.86
CA ARG A 291 5.44 -11.59 8.25
C ARG A 291 4.44 -11.38 7.12
N ILE A 292 3.74 -10.25 7.14
CA ILE A 292 2.90 -9.86 6.02
C ILE A 292 3.81 -9.30 4.95
N SER A 293 3.90 -10.02 3.83
CA SER A 293 4.54 -9.51 2.62
C SER A 293 3.88 -8.20 2.22
N ARG A 294 4.69 -7.15 2.07
CA ARG A 294 4.23 -5.84 1.59
C ARG A 294 4.07 -5.80 0.08
N GLY A 295 4.23 -6.93 -0.61
CA GLY A 295 4.01 -7.06 -2.05
C GLY A 295 5.17 -6.54 -2.90
N VAL A 296 6.41 -6.58 -2.38
CA VAL A 296 7.61 -6.30 -3.18
C VAL A 296 7.91 -7.52 -4.04
N GLU A 297 7.55 -7.47 -5.32
CA GLU A 297 7.71 -8.59 -6.26
C GLU A 297 8.59 -8.20 -7.44
N VAL A 298 9.82 -8.77 -7.50
CA VAL A 298 10.74 -8.64 -8.64
C VAL A 298 10.73 -9.94 -9.44
N ARG A 299 9.67 -10.15 -10.22
CA ARG A 299 9.44 -11.38 -10.98
C ARG A 299 10.40 -11.56 -12.15
N ALA A 300 11.09 -10.50 -12.58
CA ALA A 300 12.17 -10.56 -13.58
C ALA A 300 13.25 -11.58 -13.21
N LEU A 301 13.55 -11.74 -11.91
CA LEU A 301 14.52 -12.74 -11.45
C LEU A 301 14.15 -14.16 -11.88
N ALA A 302 12.88 -14.53 -11.74
CA ALA A 302 12.40 -15.84 -12.16
C ALA A 302 12.28 -15.92 -13.69
N ARG A 303 11.77 -14.86 -14.35
CA ARG A 303 11.55 -14.86 -15.80
C ARG A 303 12.85 -14.96 -16.59
N GLU A 304 13.91 -14.31 -16.12
CA GLU A 304 15.22 -14.25 -16.79
C GLU A 304 16.24 -15.24 -16.20
N ASN A 305 15.78 -16.23 -15.42
CA ASN A 305 16.61 -17.29 -14.80
C ASN A 305 17.77 -16.79 -13.91
N GLN A 306 17.56 -15.70 -13.17
CA GLN A 306 18.58 -15.05 -12.33
C GLN A 306 18.52 -15.46 -10.85
N LEU A 307 17.53 -16.24 -10.42
CA LEU A 307 17.34 -16.60 -8.99
C LEU A 307 18.56 -17.29 -8.34
N TYR A 308 19.32 -18.05 -9.13
CA TYR A 308 20.47 -18.83 -8.67
C TYR A 308 21.72 -18.55 -9.51
N SER A 309 21.78 -17.38 -10.16
CA SER A 309 22.96 -17.00 -10.94
C SER A 309 24.14 -16.75 -10.00
N GLU A 310 25.29 -17.36 -10.31
CA GLU A 310 26.54 -17.20 -9.54
C GLU A 310 27.44 -16.08 -10.12
N SER A 311 26.87 -15.16 -10.89
CA SER A 311 27.61 -14.02 -11.46
C SER A 311 28.18 -13.09 -10.39
N ALA A 312 29.22 -12.32 -10.74
CA ALA A 312 29.75 -11.28 -9.86
C ALA A 312 28.63 -10.29 -9.48
N THR A 313 28.58 -9.91 -8.20
CA THR A 313 27.60 -8.97 -7.67
C THR A 313 27.65 -7.65 -8.42
N ASN A 314 26.48 -7.20 -8.89
CA ASN A 314 26.31 -5.89 -9.50
C ASN A 314 25.38 -5.00 -8.65
N ASN A 315 25.20 -3.75 -9.07
CA ASN A 315 24.35 -2.79 -8.36
C ASN A 315 22.88 -3.20 -8.29
N ILE A 316 22.38 -4.04 -9.22
CA ILE A 316 21.03 -4.61 -9.14
C ILE A 316 20.98 -5.63 -8.01
N ASP A 317 21.97 -6.52 -7.90
CA ASP A 317 22.04 -7.51 -6.82
C ASP A 317 22.12 -6.85 -5.44
N ASP A 318 22.94 -5.80 -5.30
CA ASP A 318 23.04 -5.01 -4.07
C ASP A 318 21.69 -4.37 -3.70
N ALA A 319 20.98 -3.83 -4.68
CA ALA A 319 19.65 -3.25 -4.47
C ALA A 319 18.62 -4.32 -4.08
N LEU A 320 18.68 -5.52 -4.67
CA LEU A 320 17.78 -6.63 -4.37
C LEU A 320 17.96 -7.15 -2.95
N GLU A 321 19.20 -7.21 -2.45
CA GLU A 321 19.48 -7.57 -1.05
C GLU A 321 18.79 -6.59 -0.09
N LEU A 322 18.89 -5.29 -0.36
CA LEU A 322 18.23 -4.25 0.43
C LEU A 322 16.70 -4.36 0.40
N LEU A 323 16.13 -4.74 -0.75
CA LEU A 323 14.66 -4.88 -0.91
C LEU A 323 14.05 -6.02 -0.08
N GLY A 324 14.83 -7.03 0.30
CA GLY A 324 14.33 -8.12 1.15
C GLY A 324 13.75 -7.60 2.47
N SER A 325 14.40 -6.59 3.06
CA SER A 325 13.91 -5.92 4.28
C SER A 325 12.69 -5.05 4.03
N LEU A 326 12.55 -4.44 2.84
CA LEU A 326 11.34 -3.69 2.49
C LEU A 326 10.10 -4.60 2.46
N ASN A 327 10.23 -5.83 1.95
CA ASN A 327 9.09 -6.73 1.82
C ASN A 327 8.53 -7.21 3.15
N GLU A 328 9.41 -7.59 4.08
CA GLU A 328 9.00 -8.34 5.28
C GLU A 328 9.70 -7.89 6.57
N GLY A 329 10.67 -6.98 6.50
CA GLY A 329 11.41 -6.50 7.68
C GLY A 329 10.61 -5.53 8.56
N PRO A 330 11.07 -5.22 9.78
CA PRO A 330 10.40 -4.26 10.66
C PRO A 330 10.30 -2.85 10.02
N PRO A 331 9.29 -2.02 10.36
CA PRO A 331 9.01 -0.78 9.63
C PRO A 331 10.20 0.20 9.47
N GLY A 332 10.98 0.43 10.53
CA GLY A 332 12.16 1.31 10.49
C GLY A 332 13.25 0.82 9.52
N PRO A 333 13.80 -0.39 9.71
CA PRO A 333 14.72 -1.00 8.75
C PRO A 333 14.15 -1.10 7.33
N ALA A 334 12.87 -1.43 7.17
CA ALA A 334 12.21 -1.58 5.88
C ALA A 334 12.20 -0.26 5.08
N VAL A 335 11.86 0.87 5.72
CA VAL A 335 11.86 2.17 5.03
C VAL A 335 13.27 2.63 4.67
N ALA A 336 14.24 2.37 5.54
CA ALA A 336 15.64 2.74 5.32
C ALA A 336 16.26 1.94 4.17
N SER A 337 16.17 0.61 4.23
CA SER A 337 16.70 -0.30 3.20
C SER A 337 15.99 -0.14 1.86
N GLY A 338 14.66 -0.06 1.87
CA GLY A 338 13.87 0.15 0.66
C GLY A 338 14.24 1.45 -0.06
N TRP A 339 14.41 2.56 0.67
CA TRP A 339 14.85 3.80 0.05
C TRP A 339 16.31 3.77 -0.40
N ALA A 340 17.21 3.11 0.36
CA ALA A 340 18.60 2.93 -0.05
C ALA A 340 18.71 2.17 -1.38
N ALA A 341 17.89 1.15 -1.60
CA ALA A 341 17.81 0.44 -2.88
C ALA A 341 17.39 1.38 -4.03
N VAL A 342 16.39 2.23 -3.80
CA VAL A 342 15.94 3.23 -4.78
C VAL A 342 17.04 4.25 -5.08
N GLU A 343 17.75 4.73 -4.06
CA GLU A 343 18.87 5.67 -4.21
C GLU A 343 20.03 5.04 -5.00
N ALA A 344 20.41 3.79 -4.68
CA ALA A 344 21.51 3.08 -5.33
C ALA A 344 21.27 2.88 -6.84
N LEU A 345 20.02 2.68 -7.23
CA LEU A 345 19.65 2.47 -8.63
C LEU A 345 19.46 3.81 -9.38
N LEU A 346 18.85 4.81 -8.76
CA LEU A 346 18.25 5.93 -9.49
C LEU A 346 18.78 7.31 -9.11
N LEU A 347 19.80 7.43 -8.26
CA LEU A 347 20.56 8.69 -8.13
C LEU A 347 21.69 8.74 -9.16
N GLY A 348 21.84 9.91 -9.78
CA GLY A 348 22.89 10.19 -10.74
C GLY A 348 23.80 11.34 -10.31
N PRO A 349 24.84 11.65 -11.12
CA PRO A 349 25.70 12.80 -10.88
C PRO A 349 24.89 14.10 -10.82
N GLY A 350 25.07 14.88 -9.76
CA GLY A 350 24.39 16.17 -9.56
C GLY A 350 23.17 16.15 -8.62
N ASP A 351 22.63 14.97 -8.29
CA ASP A 351 21.41 14.85 -7.46
C ASP A 351 21.66 15.00 -5.95
N ALA A 352 22.88 15.36 -5.52
CA ALA A 352 23.29 15.37 -4.12
C ALA A 352 22.38 16.24 -3.22
N LYS A 353 21.81 17.31 -3.78
CA LYS A 353 20.94 18.27 -3.07
C LYS A 353 19.45 17.88 -3.10
N GLU A 354 19.03 16.99 -4.01
CA GLU A 354 17.62 16.64 -4.22
C GLU A 354 17.45 15.11 -4.36
N ARG A 355 17.73 14.39 -3.27
CA ARG A 355 17.66 12.91 -3.30
C ARG A 355 16.26 12.35 -3.54
N GLY A 356 15.22 13.16 -3.35
CA GLY A 356 13.84 12.78 -3.66
C GLY A 356 13.60 12.46 -5.14
N VAL A 357 14.45 12.97 -6.05
CA VAL A 357 14.35 12.73 -7.49
C VAL A 357 14.43 11.26 -7.89
N ALA A 358 15.10 10.42 -7.09
CA ALA A 358 15.15 8.97 -7.32
C ALA A 358 13.74 8.35 -7.26
N GLY A 359 12.90 8.83 -6.34
CA GLY A 359 11.49 8.43 -6.24
C GLY A 359 10.68 8.90 -7.44
N ASP A 360 10.94 10.10 -7.96
CA ASP A 360 10.25 10.62 -9.14
C ASP A 360 10.62 9.80 -10.39
N ARG A 361 11.89 9.45 -10.57
CA ARG A 361 12.34 8.56 -11.67
C ARG A 361 11.70 7.18 -11.58
N LEU A 362 11.62 6.61 -10.38
CA LEU A 362 10.94 5.34 -10.16
C LEU A 362 9.42 5.45 -10.45
N ALA A 363 8.79 6.57 -10.10
CA ALA A 363 7.38 6.83 -10.43
C ALA A 363 7.15 6.84 -11.94
N THR A 364 8.05 7.46 -12.72
CA THR A 364 8.00 7.44 -14.20
C THR A 364 8.07 6.00 -14.72
N LEU A 365 8.96 5.16 -14.20
CA LEU A 365 9.07 3.75 -14.59
C LEU A 365 7.79 2.97 -14.25
N VAL A 366 7.22 3.17 -13.07
CA VAL A 366 5.95 2.58 -12.64
C VAL A 366 4.82 2.99 -13.60
N ALA A 367 4.71 4.28 -13.93
CA ALA A 367 3.71 4.78 -14.85
C ALA A 367 3.86 4.16 -16.25
N CYS A 368 5.08 4.11 -16.78
CA CYS A 368 5.35 3.49 -18.07
C CYS A 368 5.07 1.97 -18.09
N SER A 369 5.10 1.32 -16.93
CA SER A 369 4.77 -0.12 -16.79
C SER A 369 3.29 -0.42 -16.72
N TYR A 370 2.50 0.57 -16.29
CA TYR A 370 1.10 0.41 -15.94
C TYR A 370 0.22 -0.18 -17.06
N PRO A 371 0.27 0.32 -18.31
CA PRO A 371 -0.59 -0.18 -19.39
C PRO A 371 -0.31 -1.66 -19.67
N ARG A 372 0.96 -2.03 -19.82
CA ARG A 372 1.37 -3.39 -20.14
C ARG A 372 1.00 -4.37 -19.03
N ALA A 373 1.17 -3.97 -17.76
CA ALA A 373 0.82 -4.82 -16.62
C ALA A 373 -0.69 -5.13 -16.58
N GLU A 374 -1.54 -4.13 -16.76
CA GLU A 374 -3.00 -4.30 -16.71
C GLU A 374 -3.53 -5.02 -17.96
N LEU A 375 -3.08 -4.67 -19.16
CA LEU A 375 -3.51 -5.31 -20.41
C LEU A 375 -3.07 -6.78 -20.49
N THR A 376 -1.88 -7.11 -19.97
CA THR A 376 -1.45 -8.51 -19.85
C THR A 376 -2.38 -9.28 -18.90
N ALA A 377 -2.76 -8.70 -17.75
CA ALA A 377 -3.71 -9.33 -16.84
C ALA A 377 -5.08 -9.56 -17.49
N LEU A 378 -5.60 -8.58 -18.23
CA LEU A 378 -6.84 -8.70 -18.99
C LEU A 378 -6.75 -9.77 -20.09
N ALA A 379 -5.60 -9.90 -20.77
CA ALA A 379 -5.38 -10.96 -21.75
C ALA A 379 -5.53 -12.36 -21.14
N TYR A 380 -4.96 -12.58 -19.96
CA TYR A 380 -5.10 -13.84 -19.24
C TYR A 380 -6.52 -14.05 -18.71
N ALA A 381 -7.19 -13.00 -18.22
CA ALA A 381 -8.58 -13.08 -17.78
C ALA A 381 -9.51 -13.47 -18.94
N HIS A 382 -9.40 -12.79 -20.08
CA HIS A 382 -10.16 -13.10 -21.30
C HIS A 382 -9.89 -14.54 -21.77
N SER A 383 -8.62 -14.97 -21.79
CA SER A 383 -8.23 -16.31 -22.28
C SER A 383 -8.78 -17.47 -21.46
N LYS A 384 -9.12 -17.26 -20.18
CA LYS A 384 -9.72 -18.30 -19.33
C LYS A 384 -11.14 -18.67 -19.75
N LYS A 385 -11.89 -17.75 -20.35
CA LYS A 385 -13.32 -17.91 -20.68
C LYS A 385 -13.62 -17.84 -22.16
N GLY A 386 -12.91 -16.99 -22.90
CA GLY A 386 -13.15 -16.77 -24.31
C GLY A 386 -12.95 -18.04 -25.13
N LYS A 387 -13.81 -18.22 -26.14
CA LYS A 387 -13.69 -19.28 -27.16
C LYS A 387 -13.65 -18.70 -28.58
N ASN A 388 -13.36 -17.41 -28.70
CA ASN A 388 -13.40 -16.63 -29.93
C ASN A 388 -12.04 -16.63 -30.66
N ALA A 389 -11.99 -15.94 -31.80
CA ALA A 389 -10.77 -15.78 -32.59
C ALA A 389 -9.64 -15.09 -31.80
N LEU A 390 -9.98 -14.10 -30.95
CA LEU A 390 -9.04 -13.41 -30.09
C LEU A 390 -8.29 -14.38 -29.16
N VAL A 391 -8.96 -15.35 -28.54
CA VAL A 391 -8.28 -16.36 -27.71
C VAL A 391 -7.30 -17.22 -28.51
N LYS A 392 -7.60 -17.53 -29.77
CA LYS A 392 -6.64 -18.23 -30.64
C LYS A 392 -5.41 -17.33 -30.88
N ALA A 393 -5.62 -16.06 -31.21
CA ALA A 393 -4.54 -15.10 -31.42
C ALA A 393 -3.67 -14.91 -30.16
N LEU A 394 -4.29 -14.78 -28.98
CA LEU A 394 -3.58 -14.64 -27.68
C LEU A 394 -2.74 -15.87 -27.32
N LYS A 395 -3.18 -17.08 -27.70
CA LYS A 395 -2.41 -18.32 -27.53
C LYS A 395 -1.23 -18.41 -28.50
N SER A 396 -1.39 -17.88 -29.71
CA SER A 396 -0.34 -17.84 -30.74
C SER A 396 0.67 -16.70 -30.55
N ALA A 397 0.36 -15.69 -29.74
CA ALA A 397 1.25 -14.60 -29.40
C ALA A 397 2.55 -15.11 -28.72
N SER A 398 3.71 -14.66 -29.20
CA SER A 398 5.02 -15.09 -28.70
C SER A 398 5.41 -14.37 -27.41
N SER A 399 4.90 -13.15 -27.19
CA SER A 399 5.24 -12.33 -26.02
C SER A 399 4.02 -11.74 -25.30
N ASN A 400 4.23 -11.28 -24.07
CA ASN A 400 3.20 -10.50 -23.34
C ASN A 400 2.99 -9.11 -23.97
N ARG A 401 3.96 -8.58 -24.72
CA ARG A 401 3.80 -7.37 -25.52
C ARG A 401 2.73 -7.60 -26.59
N ASP A 402 2.83 -8.67 -27.36
CA ASP A 402 1.87 -8.99 -28.42
C ASP A 402 0.47 -9.26 -27.84
N ARG A 403 0.38 -9.97 -26.71
CA ARG A 403 -0.90 -10.17 -26.00
C ARG A 403 -1.53 -8.85 -25.57
N SER A 404 -0.71 -7.92 -25.05
CA SER A 404 -1.19 -6.59 -24.64
C SER A 404 -1.67 -5.78 -25.83
N ALA A 405 -1.00 -5.85 -26.98
CA ALA A 405 -1.40 -5.17 -28.20
C ALA A 405 -2.74 -5.67 -28.73
N LEU A 406 -2.94 -6.99 -28.75
CA LEU A 406 -4.22 -7.59 -29.16
C LEU A 406 -5.38 -7.15 -28.26
N ILE A 407 -5.20 -7.14 -26.93
CA ILE A 407 -6.25 -6.65 -26.02
C ILE A 407 -6.47 -5.15 -26.16
N ALA A 408 -5.41 -4.35 -26.31
CA ALA A 408 -5.55 -2.91 -26.47
C ALA A 408 -6.39 -2.56 -27.70
N GLN A 409 -6.19 -3.28 -28.81
CA GLN A 409 -6.98 -3.10 -30.02
C GLN A 409 -8.47 -3.38 -29.78
N GLU A 410 -8.80 -4.51 -29.15
CA GLU A 410 -10.19 -4.87 -28.84
C GLU A 410 -10.86 -3.86 -27.91
N VAL A 411 -10.12 -3.33 -26.92
CA VAL A 411 -10.60 -2.28 -26.04
C VAL A 411 -10.88 -1.00 -26.83
N LEU A 412 -9.97 -0.58 -27.73
CA LEU A 412 -10.16 0.60 -28.59
C LEU A 412 -11.34 0.44 -29.55
N ASP A 413 -11.53 -0.76 -30.11
CA ASP A 413 -12.62 -1.08 -31.04
C ASP A 413 -13.97 -1.30 -30.33
N HIS A 414 -14.03 -1.03 -29.03
CA HIS A 414 -15.22 -1.23 -28.19
C HIS A 414 -15.79 -2.66 -28.24
N GLN A 415 -14.93 -3.65 -28.51
CA GLN A 415 -15.32 -5.05 -28.49
C GLN A 415 -15.40 -5.57 -27.04
N PRO A 416 -16.44 -6.34 -26.70
CA PRO A 416 -16.62 -6.83 -25.34
C PRO A 416 -15.60 -7.93 -25.01
N LEU A 417 -14.88 -7.75 -23.90
CA LEU A 417 -14.03 -8.81 -23.35
C LEU A 417 -14.86 -9.81 -22.51
N CYS A 418 -14.54 -11.10 -22.61
CA CYS A 418 -15.11 -12.15 -21.76
C CYS A 418 -14.49 -12.11 -20.35
N LEU A 419 -15.01 -11.25 -19.48
CA LEU A 419 -14.50 -11.04 -18.11
C LEU A 419 -15.50 -11.54 -17.05
N ASP A 420 -15.01 -12.36 -16.11
CA ASP A 420 -15.82 -12.96 -15.05
C ASP A 420 -15.97 -12.08 -13.81
N SER A 421 -14.93 -11.29 -13.50
CA SER A 421 -14.88 -10.50 -12.28
C SER A 421 -15.22 -9.04 -12.55
N GLU A 422 -15.93 -8.41 -11.62
CA GLU A 422 -16.16 -6.96 -11.64
C GLU A 422 -14.84 -6.17 -11.52
N SER A 423 -13.80 -6.76 -10.90
CA SER A 423 -12.44 -6.21 -10.85
C SER A 423 -11.83 -6.06 -12.25
N ASP A 424 -11.96 -7.09 -13.08
CA ASP A 424 -11.47 -7.05 -14.47
C ASP A 424 -12.28 -6.07 -15.32
N ARG A 425 -13.60 -5.98 -15.12
CA ARG A 425 -14.44 -4.99 -15.82
C ARG A 425 -14.08 -3.54 -15.45
N ALA A 426 -13.79 -3.30 -14.16
CA ALA A 426 -13.28 -2.02 -13.71
C ALA A 426 -11.89 -1.71 -14.31
N ALA A 427 -11.03 -2.72 -14.46
CA ALA A 427 -9.75 -2.59 -15.14
C ALA A 427 -9.88 -2.28 -16.63
N GLU A 428 -10.78 -2.97 -17.35
CA GLU A 428 -11.08 -2.67 -18.76
C GLU A 428 -11.53 -1.20 -18.92
N THR A 429 -12.42 -0.73 -18.04
CA THR A 429 -12.88 0.67 -18.03
C THR A 429 -11.72 1.65 -17.87
N ARG A 430 -10.77 1.38 -16.96
CA ARG A 430 -9.55 2.21 -16.81
C ARG A 430 -8.66 2.16 -18.04
N MET A 431 -8.47 0.98 -18.63
CA MET A 431 -7.63 0.82 -19.82
C MET A 431 -8.24 1.51 -21.04
N ARG A 432 -9.57 1.49 -21.18
CA ARG A 432 -10.28 2.25 -22.21
C ARG A 432 -10.03 3.75 -22.09
N ALA A 433 -10.16 4.30 -20.88
CA ALA A 433 -9.86 5.71 -20.64
C ALA A 433 -8.37 6.04 -20.92
N LEU A 434 -7.46 5.16 -20.49
CA LEU A 434 -6.03 5.32 -20.72
C LEU A 434 -5.68 5.31 -22.20
N LEU A 435 -6.17 4.33 -22.97
CA LEU A 435 -5.84 4.23 -24.40
C LEU A 435 -6.44 5.38 -25.21
N SER A 436 -7.53 5.98 -24.74
CA SER A 436 -8.17 7.15 -25.38
C SER A 436 -7.43 8.47 -25.10
N GLU A 437 -6.96 8.69 -23.87
CA GLU A 437 -6.21 9.89 -23.45
C GLU A 437 -4.89 9.50 -22.73
N PRO A 438 -3.91 8.90 -23.43
CA PRO A 438 -2.79 8.23 -22.79
C PRO A 438 -1.87 9.16 -22.01
N ARG A 439 -1.58 10.36 -22.54
CA ARG A 439 -0.74 11.35 -21.84
C ARG A 439 -1.33 11.76 -20.51
N ARG A 440 -2.63 12.09 -20.50
CA ARG A 440 -3.33 12.52 -19.29
C ARG A 440 -3.40 11.38 -18.27
N ALA A 441 -3.86 10.20 -18.69
CA ALA A 441 -4.04 9.07 -17.80
C ALA A 441 -2.71 8.59 -17.18
N LEU A 442 -1.62 8.56 -17.97
CA LEU A 442 -0.31 8.18 -17.43
C LEU A 442 0.34 9.27 -16.58
N SER A 443 0.11 10.56 -16.87
CA SER A 443 0.53 11.63 -15.97
C SER A 443 -0.18 11.52 -14.61
N ASP A 444 -1.47 11.17 -14.59
CA ASP A 444 -2.18 10.93 -13.33
C ASP A 444 -1.55 9.76 -12.54
N VAL A 445 -1.24 8.63 -13.22
CA VAL A 445 -0.56 7.47 -12.61
C VAL A 445 0.81 7.85 -12.06
N GLU A 446 1.62 8.56 -12.83
CA GLU A 446 2.94 9.04 -12.42
C GLU A 446 2.84 9.95 -11.20
N GLN A 447 1.89 10.89 -11.19
CA GLN A 447 1.68 11.78 -10.04
C GLN A 447 1.28 11.01 -8.79
N TYR A 448 0.41 9.98 -8.88
CA TYR A 448 0.08 9.14 -7.73
C TYR A 448 1.30 8.36 -7.20
N ALA A 449 2.10 7.79 -8.09
CA ALA A 449 3.31 7.07 -7.72
C ALA A 449 4.37 8.00 -7.09
N CYS A 450 4.56 9.19 -7.66
CA CYS A 450 5.47 10.24 -7.17
C CYS A 450 5.11 10.66 -5.74
N LYS A 451 3.84 11.00 -5.46
CA LYS A 451 3.37 11.34 -4.11
C LYS A 451 3.65 10.23 -3.10
N THR A 452 3.45 8.98 -3.52
CA THR A 452 3.68 7.79 -2.69
C THR A 452 5.16 7.58 -2.37
N LEU A 453 6.03 7.72 -3.37
CA LEU A 453 7.48 7.54 -3.20
C LEU A 453 8.13 8.71 -2.47
N ARG A 454 7.66 9.94 -2.68
CA ARG A 454 8.06 11.10 -1.87
C ARG A 454 7.65 10.95 -0.41
N ARG A 455 6.51 10.32 -0.12
CA ARG A 455 6.15 9.94 1.26
C ARG A 455 7.14 8.93 1.83
N LEU A 456 7.50 7.89 1.08
CA LEU A 456 8.52 6.93 1.51
C LEU A 456 9.84 7.63 1.87
N TYR A 457 10.29 8.58 1.04
CA TYR A 457 11.47 9.41 1.33
C TYR A 457 11.34 10.22 2.61
N ARG A 458 10.21 10.90 2.83
CA ARG A 458 9.96 11.67 4.07
C ARG A 458 10.03 10.75 5.29
N GLN A 459 9.35 9.61 5.25
CA GLN A 459 9.35 8.64 6.35
C GLN A 459 10.77 8.08 6.61
N ARG A 460 11.56 7.83 5.56
CA ARG A 460 12.98 7.49 5.72
C ARG A 460 13.77 8.58 6.44
N ASN A 461 13.55 9.85 6.11
CA ASN A 461 14.24 10.95 6.81
C ASN A 461 13.82 11.04 8.28
N LEU A 462 12.54 10.86 8.60
CA LEU A 462 12.09 10.81 10.00
C LEU A 462 12.76 9.65 10.75
N VAL A 463 12.87 8.47 10.13
CA VAL A 463 13.53 7.31 10.77
C VAL A 463 15.03 7.52 10.94
N LEU A 464 15.75 7.90 9.88
CA LEU A 464 17.22 7.94 9.89
C LEU A 464 17.81 9.20 10.51
N HIS A 465 17.14 10.34 10.38
CA HIS A 465 17.68 11.63 10.85
C HIS A 465 17.03 12.10 12.17
N TRP A 466 15.84 11.60 12.50
CA TRP A 466 15.18 11.91 13.77
C TRP A 466 15.15 10.74 14.77
N GLY A 467 15.45 9.51 14.32
CA GLY A 467 15.29 8.32 15.14
C GLY A 467 13.84 7.90 15.40
N ARG A 468 12.87 8.51 14.69
CA ARG A 468 11.42 8.31 14.91
C ARG A 468 10.93 7.06 14.19
N THR A 469 11.20 5.90 14.79
CA THR A 469 10.85 4.56 14.25
C THR A 469 9.37 4.19 14.34
N ASN A 470 8.55 5.08 14.88
CA ASN A 470 7.09 4.96 15.04
C ASN A 470 6.34 6.17 14.45
N ALA A 471 6.92 6.83 13.43
CA ALA A 471 6.29 7.96 12.74
C ALA A 471 4.87 7.62 12.28
N VAL A 472 3.98 8.62 12.33
CA VAL A 472 2.52 8.41 12.24
C VAL A 472 2.10 7.74 10.92
N CYS A 473 2.79 8.08 9.83
CA CYS A 473 2.47 7.61 8.49
C CYS A 473 3.36 6.43 8.03
N LEU A 474 4.27 5.94 8.88
CA LEU A 474 5.30 4.97 8.47
C LEU A 474 4.71 3.67 7.91
N ARG A 475 3.74 3.06 8.60
CA ARG A 475 3.09 1.82 8.14
C ARG A 475 2.29 2.03 6.86
N ALA A 476 1.55 3.13 6.78
CA ALA A 476 0.77 3.49 5.60
C ALA A 476 1.67 3.76 4.38
N ALA A 477 2.82 4.40 4.58
CA ALA A 477 3.84 4.62 3.55
C ALA A 477 4.41 3.30 3.03
N LEU A 478 4.74 2.37 3.92
CA LEU A 478 5.24 1.04 3.54
C LEU A 478 4.17 0.23 2.78
N ARG A 479 2.92 0.20 3.26
CA ARG A 479 1.78 -0.46 2.60
C ARG A 479 1.59 0.02 1.16
N THR A 480 1.72 1.33 0.94
CA THR A 480 1.43 1.95 -0.35
C THR A 480 2.62 1.95 -1.32
N ALA A 481 3.84 2.18 -0.82
CA ALA A 481 5.03 2.34 -1.65
C ALA A 481 5.73 1.02 -1.98
N ALA A 482 5.73 0.03 -1.09
CA ALA A 482 6.48 -1.21 -1.30
C ALA A 482 6.10 -1.96 -2.59
N PRO A 483 4.80 -2.10 -2.96
CA PRO A 483 4.44 -2.69 -4.25
C PRO A 483 4.95 -1.91 -5.46
N LEU A 484 5.01 -0.57 -5.36
CA LEU A 484 5.50 0.29 -6.44
C LEU A 484 7.01 0.19 -6.61
N VAL A 485 7.75 0.09 -5.49
CA VAL A 485 9.18 -0.18 -5.53
C VAL A 485 9.46 -1.52 -6.21
N GLY A 486 8.73 -2.58 -5.82
CA GLY A 486 8.82 -3.88 -6.50
C GLY A 486 8.54 -3.79 -8.00
N ALA A 487 7.46 -3.10 -8.39
CA ALA A 487 7.08 -2.95 -9.79
C ALA A 487 8.12 -2.20 -10.64
N GLY A 488 8.67 -1.09 -10.12
CA GLY A 488 9.69 -0.33 -10.84
C GLY A 488 11.03 -1.08 -10.91
N VAL A 489 11.45 -1.74 -9.83
CA VAL A 489 12.68 -2.53 -9.80
C VAL A 489 12.56 -3.79 -10.67
N ASP A 490 11.38 -4.41 -10.76
CA ASP A 490 11.10 -5.50 -11.72
C ASP A 490 11.40 -5.09 -13.17
N ARG A 491 11.15 -3.82 -13.54
CA ARG A 491 11.48 -3.32 -14.87
C ARG A 491 12.96 -3.03 -15.04
N ILE A 492 13.59 -2.44 -14.03
CA ILE A 492 15.03 -2.17 -14.04
C ILE A 492 15.79 -3.48 -14.20
N ALA A 493 15.46 -4.48 -13.38
CA ALA A 493 16.05 -5.81 -13.41
C ALA A 493 15.84 -6.47 -14.78
N HIS A 494 14.62 -6.44 -15.33
CA HIS A 494 14.36 -6.98 -16.67
C HIS A 494 15.22 -6.30 -17.75
N ALA A 495 15.25 -4.97 -17.80
CA ALA A 495 16.02 -4.22 -18.81
C ALA A 495 17.54 -4.48 -18.70
N TRP A 496 18.05 -4.64 -17.48
CA TRP A 496 19.43 -5.04 -17.22
C TRP A 496 19.72 -6.44 -17.76
N PHE A 497 18.93 -7.44 -17.36
CA PHE A 497 19.17 -8.83 -17.73
C PHE A 497 18.99 -9.14 -19.22
N THR A 498 18.11 -8.42 -19.92
CA THR A 498 17.82 -8.69 -21.33
C THR A 498 18.57 -7.80 -22.31
N GLY A 499 19.09 -6.65 -21.88
CA GLY A 499 19.61 -5.64 -22.80
C GLY A 499 20.68 -4.73 -22.22
N ASP A 500 21.28 -5.07 -21.07
CA ASP A 500 22.38 -4.33 -20.43
C ASP A 500 22.10 -2.82 -20.26
N THR A 501 20.81 -2.45 -20.14
CA THR A 501 20.40 -1.05 -19.99
C THR A 501 20.54 -0.65 -18.53
N SER A 502 21.37 0.34 -18.26
CA SER A 502 21.55 0.84 -16.89
C SER A 502 20.26 1.45 -16.32
N PRO A 503 20.05 1.43 -14.99
CA PRO A 503 18.84 1.98 -14.37
C PRO A 503 18.56 3.46 -14.73
N LEU A 504 19.60 4.30 -14.76
CA LEU A 504 19.47 5.73 -15.09
C LEU A 504 19.16 5.94 -16.57
N GLU A 505 19.74 5.14 -17.46
CA GLU A 505 19.41 5.18 -18.88
C GLU A 505 17.94 4.81 -19.11
N LEU A 506 17.46 3.75 -18.45
CA LEU A 506 16.06 3.35 -18.52
C LEU A 506 15.12 4.47 -18.02
N ALA A 507 15.46 5.11 -16.90
CA ALA A 507 14.69 6.23 -16.37
C ALA A 507 14.66 7.43 -17.33
N ALA A 508 15.79 7.77 -17.96
CA ALA A 508 15.86 8.84 -18.95
C ALA A 508 15.01 8.53 -20.19
N ARG A 509 15.08 7.28 -20.68
CA ARG A 509 14.27 6.78 -21.80
C ARG A 509 12.78 6.84 -21.49
N ALA A 510 12.38 6.38 -20.31
CA ALA A 510 10.99 6.41 -19.84
C ALA A 510 10.45 7.84 -19.78
N LYS A 511 11.22 8.77 -19.20
CA LYS A 511 10.86 10.19 -19.14
C LYS A 511 10.65 10.79 -20.53
N LEU A 512 11.60 10.58 -21.45
CA LEU A 512 11.49 11.09 -22.82
C LEU A 512 10.23 10.56 -23.52
N ARG A 513 9.99 9.25 -23.43
CA ARG A 513 8.85 8.61 -24.10
C ARG A 513 7.50 9.02 -23.52
N LEU A 514 7.43 9.23 -22.20
CA LEU A 514 6.23 9.73 -21.54
C LEU A 514 5.91 11.17 -21.97
N GLU A 515 6.91 12.04 -22.11
CA GLU A 515 6.74 13.43 -22.57
C GLU A 515 6.32 13.53 -24.05
N LEU A 516 6.85 12.63 -24.89
CA LEU A 516 6.52 12.56 -26.32
C LEU A 516 5.21 11.81 -26.61
N LEU A 517 4.53 11.28 -25.60
CA LEU A 517 3.34 10.45 -25.78
C LEU A 517 2.20 11.23 -26.46
N GLY A 518 1.65 10.65 -27.53
CA GLY A 518 0.60 11.27 -28.35
C GLY A 518 1.11 12.30 -29.37
N THR A 519 2.42 12.52 -29.47
CA THR A 519 3.02 13.31 -30.57
C THR A 519 3.30 12.44 -31.79
N SER A 520 3.53 13.06 -32.96
CA SER A 520 3.83 12.34 -34.21
C SER A 520 5.12 11.49 -34.16
N GLY A 521 6.03 11.77 -33.22
CA GLY A 521 7.24 10.98 -32.96
C GLY A 521 7.19 10.16 -31.66
N GLY A 522 6.02 10.10 -31.01
CA GLY A 522 5.83 9.35 -29.77
C GLY A 522 5.67 7.85 -30.01
N VAL A 523 6.04 7.04 -29.01
CA VAL A 523 5.81 5.59 -29.04
C VAL A 523 4.43 5.24 -28.48
N SER A 524 3.97 4.02 -28.76
CA SER A 524 2.75 3.48 -28.15
C SER A 524 2.86 3.43 -26.62
N PRO A 525 1.75 3.63 -25.86
CA PRO A 525 1.73 3.39 -24.41
C PRO A 525 2.19 1.99 -23.99
N LEU A 526 2.19 1.02 -24.92
CA LEU A 526 2.64 -0.35 -24.68
C LEU A 526 4.16 -0.53 -24.78
N GLU A 527 4.86 0.46 -25.34
CA GLU A 527 6.28 0.36 -25.74
C GLU A 527 7.18 1.31 -24.94
N LEU A 528 6.64 1.97 -23.92
CA LEU A 528 7.34 3.02 -23.17
C LEU A 528 8.67 2.56 -22.55
N LEU A 529 8.82 1.27 -22.24
CA LEU A 529 10.03 0.70 -21.63
C LEU A 529 10.76 -0.33 -22.52
N GLU A 530 10.34 -0.51 -23.77
CA GLU A 530 11.00 -1.48 -24.66
C GLU A 530 12.34 -0.96 -25.16
N SER A 531 13.28 -1.87 -25.46
CA SER A 531 14.57 -1.51 -26.06
C SER A 531 14.41 -1.03 -27.49
#